data_AF-S4NJJ4-F1
#
_entry.id   AF-S4NJJ4-F1
#
_cell.length_a   1.000
_cell.length_b   1.000
_cell.length_c   1.000
_cell.angle_alpha   90.00
_cell.angle_beta   90.00
_cell.angle_gamma   90.00
#
_symmetry.space_group_name_H-M   'P 1'
#
loop_
_entity.id
_entity.type
_entity.pdbx_description
1 polymer ?
#
loop_
_entity_poly.entity_id
_entity_poly.type
_entity_poly.pdbx_seq_one_letter_code
_entity_poly.pdbx_strand_id
1 'polypeptide(L)'
;MFVHFAEKHKVGFDEAYTKVIPYPLTSDLKCVLCNKAFNNFALLDAHMNLHYSNHICYACGDTFLSTSRLEKHLLVHKTGCFPCKMCDKVF
;
A
#
# COMPACT_ATOMS: atom_id res chain seq x y z
N MET A 1 15.31 -8.60 -1.36
CA MET A 1 13.91 -9.06 -1.41
C MET A 1 12.97 -8.10 -2.15
N PHE A 2 13.16 -6.77 -2.09
CA PHE A 2 12.25 -5.78 -2.71
C PHE A 2 12.48 -5.48 -4.21
N VAL A 3 13.53 -6.07 -4.80
CA VAL A 3 14.05 -5.70 -6.13
C VAL A 3 13.25 -6.30 -7.28
N HIS A 4 12.66 -7.48 -7.10
CA HIS A 4 12.00 -8.21 -8.20
C HIS A 4 10.89 -7.39 -8.87
N PHE A 5 10.04 -6.73 -8.09
CA PHE A 5 8.87 -6.04 -8.64
C PHE A 5 9.21 -4.70 -9.27
N ALA A 6 10.10 -3.92 -8.62
CA ALA A 6 10.62 -2.67 -9.17
C ALA A 6 11.38 -2.91 -10.49
N GLU A 7 12.20 -3.96 -10.56
CA GLU A 7 13.04 -4.24 -11.73
C GLU A 7 12.30 -4.98 -12.86
N LYS A 8 11.39 -5.92 -12.54
CA LYS A 8 10.73 -6.79 -13.56
C LYS A 8 9.34 -6.34 -13.96
N HIS A 9 8.58 -5.69 -13.08
CA HIS A 9 7.23 -5.21 -13.41
C HIS A 9 7.19 -3.71 -13.75
N LYS A 10 8.34 -3.01 -13.73
CA LYS A 10 8.48 -1.59 -14.13
C LYS A 10 7.50 -0.66 -13.39
N VAL A 11 7.17 -0.98 -12.14
CA VAL A 11 6.38 -0.09 -11.29
C VAL A 11 7.35 0.86 -10.62
N GLY A 12 7.22 2.16 -10.94
CA GLY A 12 8.08 3.21 -10.41
C GLY A 12 8.03 3.26 -8.89
N PHE A 13 9.17 3.03 -8.26
CA PHE A 13 9.37 3.18 -6.83
C PHE A 13 9.90 4.61 -6.58
N ASP A 14 9.09 5.44 -5.93
CA ASP A 14 9.57 6.68 -5.34
C ASP A 14 9.46 6.53 -3.82
N GLU A 15 10.61 6.53 -3.14
CA GLU A 15 10.69 6.48 -1.68
C GLU A 15 9.95 7.69 -1.06
N ALA A 16 9.82 8.81 -1.79
CA ALA A 16 8.99 9.95 -1.42
C ALA A 16 7.49 9.66 -1.46
N TYR A 17 7.00 8.65 -2.20
CA TYR A 17 5.57 8.29 -2.22
C TYR A 17 5.06 7.87 -0.84
N THR A 18 5.93 7.34 0.02
CA THR A 18 5.60 7.03 1.42
C THR A 18 5.41 8.28 2.30
N LYS A 19 5.84 9.45 1.83
CA LYS A 19 5.75 10.76 2.51
C LYS A 19 4.79 11.72 1.82
N VAL A 20 4.25 11.37 0.66
CA VAL A 20 3.32 12.20 -0.11
C VAL A 20 1.93 11.60 0.01
N ILE A 21 0.98 12.40 0.48
CA ILE A 21 -0.42 12.01 0.53
C ILE A 21 -0.98 12.14 -0.89
N PRO A 22 -1.35 11.04 -1.57
CA PRO A 22 -1.71 11.05 -2.99
C PRO A 22 -3.14 11.55 -3.25
N TYR A 23 -3.78 12.13 -2.24
CA TYR A 23 -5.15 12.63 -2.31
C TYR A 23 -5.26 14.00 -1.62
N PRO A 24 -6.20 14.86 -2.07
CA PRO A 24 -6.40 16.17 -1.45
C PRO A 24 -6.85 16.04 0.01
N LEU A 25 -6.20 16.78 0.91
CA LEU A 25 -6.65 16.95 2.28
C LEU A 25 -7.81 17.95 2.31
N THR A 26 -8.97 17.51 2.80
CA THR A 26 -10.07 18.43 3.11
C THR A 26 -9.96 18.90 4.55
N SER A 27 -10.24 20.18 4.80
CA SER A 27 -10.36 20.75 6.15
C SER A 27 -11.39 20.02 7.00
N ASP A 28 -12.38 19.41 6.34
CA ASP A 28 -13.54 18.80 6.96
C ASP A 28 -13.31 17.35 7.42
N LEU A 29 -12.08 16.82 7.24
CA LEU A 29 -11.75 15.41 7.47
C LEU A 29 -12.73 14.45 6.75
N LYS A 30 -13.14 14.82 5.53
CA LYS A 30 -14.04 14.05 4.69
C LYS A 30 -13.28 13.42 3.53
N CYS A 31 -13.64 12.19 3.21
CA CYS A 31 -13.20 11.54 1.99
C CYS A 31 -13.72 12.32 0.76
N VAL A 32 -12.82 12.74 -0.12
CA VAL A 32 -13.19 13.48 -1.35
C VAL A 32 -13.94 12.62 -2.37
N LEU A 33 -13.89 11.29 -2.25
CA LEU A 33 -14.50 10.36 -3.20
C LEU A 33 -15.87 9.85 -2.76
N CYS A 34 -16.07 9.60 -1.46
CA CYS A 34 -17.33 9.06 -0.93
C CYS A 34 -17.99 9.94 0.12
N ASN A 35 -17.42 11.12 0.41
CA ASN A 35 -17.94 12.11 1.36
C ASN A 35 -18.10 11.61 2.81
N LYS A 36 -17.51 10.46 3.14
CA LYS A 36 -17.51 9.90 4.50
C LYS A 36 -16.66 10.77 5.42
N ALA A 37 -17.21 11.17 6.56
CA ALA A 37 -16.54 12.00 7.56
C ALA A 37 -15.80 11.16 8.59
N PHE A 38 -14.65 11.67 9.05
CA PHE A 38 -13.81 11.05 10.07
C PHE A 38 -13.52 12.03 11.20
N ASN A 39 -13.27 11.50 12.39
CA ASN A 39 -13.00 12.30 13.59
C ASN A 39 -11.52 12.72 13.72
N ASN A 40 -10.62 12.16 12.91
CA ASN A 40 -9.22 12.53 12.87
C ASN A 40 -8.57 12.16 11.53
N PHE A 41 -7.39 12.75 11.29
CA PHE A 41 -6.62 12.52 10.07
C PHE A 41 -6.17 11.06 9.90
N ALA A 42 -5.74 10.38 10.97
CA ALA A 42 -5.26 9.00 10.88
C ALA A 42 -6.35 8.02 10.38
N LEU A 43 -7.60 8.22 10.77
CA LEU A 43 -8.73 7.42 10.28
C LEU A 43 -9.11 7.76 8.83
N LEU A 44 -9.04 9.04 8.45
CA LEU A 44 -9.20 9.45 7.05
C LEU A 44 -8.11 8.80 6.19
N ASP A 45 -6.84 8.88 6.61
CA ASP A 45 -5.71 8.31 5.87
C ASP A 45 -5.81 6.79 5.73
N ALA A 46 -6.14 6.10 6.82
CA ALA A 46 -6.41 4.67 6.78
C ALA A 46 -7.59 4.32 5.85
N HIS A 47 -8.64 5.16 5.81
CA HIS A 47 -9.76 4.97 4.89
C HIS A 47 -9.37 5.22 3.44
N MET A 48 -8.53 6.22 3.16
CA MET A 48 -8.12 6.55 1.80
C MET A 48 -7.29 5.44 1.17
N ASN A 49 -6.73 4.50 1.94
CA ASN A 49 -6.16 3.25 1.42
C ASN A 49 -7.16 2.39 0.62
N LEU A 50 -8.46 2.52 0.88
CA LEU A 50 -9.51 1.83 0.11
C LEU A 50 -9.66 2.41 -1.31
N HIS A 51 -9.26 3.67 -1.49
CA HIS A 51 -9.40 4.39 -2.74
C HIS A 51 -8.07 4.54 -3.48
N TYR A 52 -7.01 4.84 -2.73
CA TYR A 52 -5.64 4.98 -3.14
C TYR A 52 -4.84 3.97 -2.32
N SER A 53 -4.74 2.75 -2.82
CA SER A 53 -4.06 1.65 -2.11
C SER A 53 -2.60 2.00 -1.84
N ASN A 54 -2.27 2.56 -0.67
CA ASN A 54 -0.90 3.00 -0.36
C ASN A 54 -0.08 1.91 0.34
N HIS A 55 -0.72 0.93 0.96
CA HIS A 55 -0.03 -0.18 1.62
C HIS A 55 -0.03 -1.42 0.73
N ILE A 56 0.67 -1.32 -0.39
CA ILE A 56 0.82 -2.43 -1.32
C ILE A 56 2.05 -3.24 -0.92
N CYS A 57 1.91 -4.55 -0.82
CA CYS A 57 3.05 -5.43 -0.85
C CYS A 57 3.59 -5.46 -2.26
N TYR A 58 4.71 -4.79 -2.46
CA TYR A 58 5.35 -4.79 -3.76
C TYR A 58 5.94 -6.15 -4.13
N ALA A 59 6.06 -7.15 -3.24
CA ALA A 59 6.50 -8.48 -3.66
C ALA A 59 5.42 -9.27 -4.41
N CYS A 60 4.13 -9.05 -4.10
CA CYS A 60 3.01 -9.84 -4.64
C CYS A 60 1.83 -9.02 -5.17
N GLY A 61 1.83 -7.71 -4.99
CA GLY A 61 0.76 -6.79 -5.38
C GLY A 61 -0.43 -6.71 -4.41
N ASP A 62 -0.39 -7.41 -3.26
CA ASP A 62 -1.50 -7.39 -2.30
C ASP A 62 -1.63 -6.05 -1.60
N THR A 63 -2.86 -5.55 -1.45
CA THR A 63 -3.15 -4.27 -0.80
C THR A 63 -3.60 -4.48 0.63
N PHE A 64 -3.08 -3.67 1.56
CA PHE A 64 -3.39 -3.73 2.98
C PHE A 64 -4.05 -2.44 3.47
N LEU A 65 -4.77 -2.54 4.57
CA LEU A 65 -5.50 -1.40 5.17
C LEU A 65 -4.63 -0.56 6.12
N SER A 66 -3.44 -1.04 6.49
CA SER A 66 -2.51 -0.31 7.36
C SER A 66 -1.06 -0.74 7.15
N THR A 67 -0.12 0.14 7.52
CA THR A 67 1.32 -0.13 7.54
C THR A 67 1.66 -1.36 8.38
N SER A 68 1.13 -1.47 9.60
CA SER A 68 1.41 -2.61 10.49
C SER A 68 0.93 -3.95 9.91
N ARG A 69 -0.14 -3.95 9.09
CA ARG A 69 -0.59 -5.16 8.38
C ARG A 69 0.34 -5.53 7.24
N LEU A 70 0.80 -4.53 6.48
CA LEU A 70 1.82 -4.72 5.45
C LEU A 70 3.14 -5.24 6.05
N GLU A 71 3.63 -4.65 7.14
CA GLU A 71 4.87 -5.10 7.81
C GLU A 71 4.79 -6.55 8.29
N LYS A 72 3.66 -6.94 8.90
CA LYS A 72 3.41 -8.34 9.27
C LYS A 72 3.37 -9.26 8.05
N HIS A 73 2.75 -8.81 6.96
CA HIS A 73 2.76 -9.56 5.71
C HIS A 73 4.17 -9.69 5.10
N LEU A 74 5.04 -8.69 5.22
CA LEU A 74 6.42 -8.80 4.73
C LEU A 74 7.25 -9.88 5.46
N LEU A 75 6.87 -10.27 6.69
CA LEU A 75 7.50 -11.39 7.39
C LEU A 75 7.22 -12.72 6.67
N VAL A 76 6.06 -12.83 6.02
CA VAL A 76 5.65 -14.02 5.27
C VAL A 76 6.65 -14.25 4.12
N HIS A 77 7.00 -13.20 3.37
CA HIS A 77 8.06 -13.27 2.35
C HIS A 77 9.46 -13.61 2.87
N LYS A 78 9.72 -13.45 4.18
CA LYS A 78 11.00 -13.86 4.79
C LYS A 78 11.02 -15.33 5.23
N THR A 79 9.87 -15.97 5.41
CA THR A 79 9.78 -17.28 6.08
C THR A 79 9.35 -18.46 5.19
N GLY A 80 9.07 -18.28 3.90
CA GLY A 80 8.72 -19.40 3.01
C GLY A 80 8.38 -19.00 1.56
N CYS A 81 7.96 -19.99 0.76
CA CYS A 81 7.69 -19.94 -0.68
C CYS A 81 6.35 -19.27 -1.07
N PHE A 82 6.40 -18.03 -1.55
CA PHE A 82 5.24 -17.26 -2.01
C PHE A 82 5.25 -17.07 -3.52
N PRO A 83 4.27 -17.62 -4.26
CA PRO A 83 4.17 -17.38 -5.69
C PRO A 83 3.80 -15.92 -5.94
N CYS A 84 4.55 -15.29 -6.84
CA CYS A 84 4.20 -14.00 -7.39
C CYS A 84 2.90 -14.14 -8.19
N LYS A 85 1.97 -13.20 -8.00
CA LYS A 85 0.70 -13.21 -8.76
C LYS A 85 0.84 -12.70 -10.20
N MET A 86 1.98 -12.09 -10.52
CA MET A 86 2.25 -11.44 -11.81
C MET A 86 3.31 -12.19 -12.65
N CYS A 87 3.95 -13.22 -12.11
CA CYS A 87 4.87 -14.10 -12.83
C CYS A 87 5.09 -15.43 -12.09
N ASP A 88 5.74 -16.40 -12.72
CA ASP A 88 5.92 -17.76 -12.17
C ASP A 88 6.98 -17.88 -11.06
N LYS A 89 7.50 -16.77 -10.54
CA LYS A 89 8.50 -16.82 -9.46
C LYS A 89 7.86 -17.10 -8.12
N VAL A 90 8.55 -17.92 -7.33
CA VAL A 90 8.23 -18.23 -5.94
C VAL A 90 9.37 -17.71 -5.07
N PHE A 91 9.06 -16.87 -4.08
CA PHE A 91 10.02 -16.19 -3.18
C PHE A 91 10.04 -16.80 -1.79
#